data_AF-A0A2N3B973-F1
#
_entry.id   AF-A0A2N3B973-F1
#
_cell.length_a   1.000
_cell.length_b   1.000
_cell.length_c   1.000
_cell.angle_alpha   90.00
_cell.angle_beta   90.00
_cell.angle_gamma   90.00
#
_symmetry.space_group_name_H-M   'P 1'
#
loop_
_entity.id
_entity.type
_entity.pdbx_description
1 polymer ?
#
loop_
_entity_poly.entity_id
_entity_poly.type
_entity_poly.pdbx_seq_one_letter_code
_entity_poly.pdbx_strand_id
1 'polypeptide(L)'
;GGTVTGLIDVFTAAAGLRLTSSDNTAALVTALALRRGSGAGNSLSVQTRGDAANGLDQLRLAFAGGEAYTFNKDGNLLLGGDPVAAKDAATKQYVDGLLDNEYESAEIAVTLGGSGSVAHDLGGFPFYFQAFARCIVADRGWSVGDELLLDYGMDSLSGYGIQLAATATHIKWQFGGNALVLPNAAGQSGAATITSWRVIIRARR
;
A
#
# COMPACT_ATOMS: atom_id res chain seq x y z
N GLY A 1 35.41 34.97 4.73
CA GLY A 1 34.75 33.70 5.05
C GLY A 1 35.67 32.89 5.94
N GLY A 2 35.37 32.84 7.24
CA GLY A 2 36.10 32.01 8.19
C GLY A 2 35.24 30.81 8.56
N THR A 3 35.77 29.60 8.42
CA THR A 3 35.12 28.39 8.92
C THR A 3 35.20 28.39 10.43
N VAL A 4 34.06 28.40 11.13
CA VAL A 4 34.04 28.19 12.59
C VAL A 4 34.20 26.69 12.85
N THR A 5 35.43 26.24 13.06
CA THR A 5 35.74 24.91 13.61
C THR A 5 36.06 25.07 15.09
N GLY A 6 35.11 24.71 15.96
CA GLY A 6 35.29 24.72 17.41
C GLY A 6 34.18 23.92 18.10
N LEU A 7 34.52 23.27 19.21
CA LEU A 7 33.56 22.60 20.09
C LEU A 7 32.78 23.70 20.84
N ILE A 8 31.48 23.86 20.55
CA ILE A 8 30.63 24.80 21.30
C ILE A 8 30.20 24.08 22.59
N ASP A 9 30.92 24.31 23.68
CA ASP A 9 30.47 23.91 25.02
C ASP A 9 29.36 24.87 25.49
N VAL A 10 28.12 24.39 25.43
CA VAL A 10 26.93 25.15 25.84
C VAL A 10 26.78 25.02 27.35
N PHE A 11 27.41 25.91 28.10
CA PHE A 11 27.11 26.10 29.52
C PHE A 11 25.78 26.85 29.67
N THR A 12 24.93 26.34 30.56
CA THR A 12 23.54 26.76 30.78
C THR A 12 23.43 28.25 31.13
N ALA A 13 23.11 29.07 30.14
CA ALA A 13 22.46 30.37 30.35
C ALA A 13 20.98 30.21 30.01
N ALA A 14 20.10 30.82 30.80
CA ALA A 14 18.64 30.71 30.71
C ALA A 14 18.02 31.21 29.38
N ALA A 15 18.84 31.70 28.44
CA ALA A 15 18.45 32.02 27.08
C ALA A 15 18.91 30.89 26.16
N GLY A 16 17.98 30.23 25.46
CA GLY A 16 18.27 29.10 24.59
C GLY A 16 19.39 29.37 23.57
N LEU A 17 20.10 28.31 23.18
CA LEU A 17 21.16 28.36 22.18
C LEU A 17 20.61 28.83 20.82
N ARG A 18 21.00 30.02 20.38
CA ARG A 18 20.67 30.56 19.05
C ARG A 18 21.93 30.63 18.20
N LEU A 19 22.00 29.79 17.17
CA LEU A 19 23.05 29.83 16.15
C LEU A 19 22.49 30.54 14.91
N THR A 20 23.10 31.65 14.52
CA THR A 20 22.74 32.42 13.32
C THR A 20 23.97 32.58 12.45
N SER A 21 23.91 32.14 11.18
CA SER A 21 24.94 32.48 10.20
C SER A 21 24.66 33.87 9.62
N SER A 22 25.68 34.73 9.53
CA SER A 22 25.60 36.03 8.87
C SER A 22 25.64 35.95 7.34
N ASP A 23 26.06 34.79 6.82
CA ASP A 23 26.37 34.62 5.41
C ASP A 23 25.23 33.84 4.72
N ASN A 24 24.48 34.51 3.86
CA ASN A 24 23.39 33.94 3.04
C ASN A 24 23.91 33.09 1.85
N THR A 25 25.18 32.70 1.84
CA THR A 25 25.80 31.88 0.79
C THR A 25 25.81 30.40 1.19
N ALA A 26 24.67 29.74 0.99
CA ALA A 26 24.45 28.33 0.63
C ALA A 26 25.22 27.15 1.28
N ALA A 27 26.09 27.29 2.29
CA ALA A 27 26.94 26.12 2.66
C ALA A 27 27.40 25.98 4.13
N LEU A 28 26.74 26.57 5.13
CA LEU A 28 27.23 26.46 6.52
C LEU A 28 26.14 26.22 7.56
N VAL A 29 25.59 25.00 7.57
CA VAL A 29 25.34 24.26 8.83
C VAL A 29 25.61 22.78 8.58
N THR A 30 26.90 22.42 8.56
CA THR A 30 27.30 21.01 8.56
C THR A 30 27.15 20.48 9.99
N ALA A 31 25.94 20.02 10.32
CA ALA A 31 25.56 19.33 11.55
C ALA A 31 25.75 20.08 12.89
N LEU A 32 24.64 20.51 13.52
CA LEU A 32 24.66 20.77 14.96
C LEU A 32 24.54 19.42 15.68
N ALA A 33 25.61 18.99 16.34
CA ALA A 33 25.62 17.80 17.18
C ALA A 33 25.41 18.20 18.65
N LEU A 34 24.20 17.98 19.16
CA LEU A 34 23.92 18.13 20.59
C LEU A 34 24.38 16.85 21.30
N ARG A 35 25.44 16.99 22.11
CA ARG A 35 25.96 15.92 22.97
C ARG A 35 25.51 16.19 24.40
N ARG A 36 24.90 15.20 25.07
CA ARG A 36 24.83 15.23 26.53
C ARG A 36 26.22 14.95 27.08
N GLY A 37 26.62 15.71 28.10
CA GLY A 37 27.90 15.53 28.79
C GLY A 37 28.10 14.09 29.27
N SER A 38 29.31 13.60 29.05
CA SER A 38 29.92 12.37 29.61
C SER A 38 29.25 11.01 29.35
N GLY A 39 28.72 10.75 28.16
CA GLY A 39 28.37 9.38 27.74
C GLY A 39 28.34 9.21 26.23
N ALA A 40 29.10 8.23 25.70
CA ALA A 40 29.33 8.01 24.27
C ALA A 40 28.09 7.56 23.44
N GLY A 41 26.87 7.63 24.00
CA GLY A 41 25.72 6.91 23.45
C GLY A 41 24.73 7.74 22.64
N ASN A 42 24.41 8.99 23.02
CA ASN A 42 23.22 9.67 22.50
C ASN A 42 23.54 11.08 22.00
N SER A 43 23.94 11.20 20.73
CA SER A 43 24.05 12.48 20.03
C SER A 43 22.83 12.66 19.12
N LEU A 44 22.16 13.81 19.21
CA LEU A 44 21.18 14.24 18.19
C LEU A 44 21.92 15.14 17.21
N SER A 45 21.92 14.75 15.94
CA SER A 45 22.39 15.60 14.85
C SER A 45 21.21 16.16 14.08
N VAL A 46 21.19 17.48 13.94
CA VAL A 46 20.25 18.20 13.08
C VAL A 46 21.06 18.74 11.91
N GLN A 47 20.71 18.28 10.72
CA GLN A 47 21.35 18.70 9.47
C GLN A 47 20.30 19.35 8.59
N THR A 48 20.66 20.48 8.01
CA THR A 48 19.84 21.10 6.97
C THR A 48 20.60 21.06 5.66
N ARG A 49 19.92 20.72 4.56
CA ARG A 49 20.46 20.75 3.21
C ARG A 49 19.63 21.73 2.41
N GLY A 50 20.27 22.62 1.68
CA GLY A 50 19.62 23.64 0.88
C GLY A 50 20.64 24.38 0.03
N ASP A 51 20.18 25.09 -0.99
CA ASP A 51 21.00 26.00 -1.78
C ASP A 51 20.43 27.43 -1.68
N ALA A 52 21.22 28.43 -2.07
CA ALA A 52 20.80 29.83 -1.99
C ALA A 52 19.62 30.17 -2.93
N ALA A 53 19.37 29.33 -3.95
CA ALA A 53 18.32 29.56 -4.94
C ALA A 53 16.95 29.02 -4.47
N ASN A 54 16.94 27.91 -3.74
CA ASN A 54 15.72 27.16 -3.40
C ASN A 54 15.47 27.07 -1.89
N GLY A 55 16.35 27.64 -1.06
CA GLY A 55 16.20 27.61 0.40
C GLY A 55 16.49 26.22 0.98
N LEU A 56 15.89 25.90 2.13
CA LEU A 56 16.04 24.59 2.77
C LEU A 56 15.29 23.51 1.96
N ASP A 57 16.04 22.58 1.38
CA ASP A 57 15.51 21.41 0.67
C ASP A 57 15.17 20.27 1.63
N GLN A 58 15.99 20.05 2.67
CA GLN A 58 15.81 18.96 3.63
C GLN A 58 16.22 19.33 5.06
N LEU A 59 15.48 18.82 6.03
CA LEU A 59 15.84 18.77 7.45
C LEU A 59 16.00 17.29 7.85
N ARG A 60 17.20 16.88 8.24
CA ARG A 60 17.51 15.52 8.69
C ARG A 60 17.77 15.51 10.18
N LEU A 61 17.08 14.63 10.89
CA LEU A 61 17.25 14.33 12.30
C LEU A 61 17.82 12.92 12.43
N ALA A 62 19.04 12.79 12.95
CA ALA A 62 19.65 11.49 13.18
C ALA A 62 20.10 11.33 14.63
N PHE A 63 19.71 10.22 15.22
CA PHE A 63 20.13 9.77 16.56
C PHE A 63 21.29 8.80 16.40
N ALA A 64 22.26 8.83 17.30
CA ALA A 64 23.36 7.87 17.31
C ALA A 64 22.82 6.43 17.35
N GLY A 65 23.11 5.64 16.30
CA GLY A 65 22.70 4.24 16.17
C GLY A 65 21.27 4.00 15.66
N GLY A 66 20.52 5.05 15.28
CA GLY A 66 19.16 4.92 14.75
C GLY A 66 19.02 5.37 13.30
N GLU A 67 17.89 5.01 12.68
CA GLU A 67 17.50 5.49 11.35
C GLU A 67 17.30 7.01 11.36
N ALA A 68 17.67 7.66 10.25
CA ALA A 68 17.52 9.10 10.10
C ALA A 68 16.14 9.46 9.54
N TYR A 69 15.49 10.44 10.16
CA TYR A 69 14.22 10.98 9.69
C TYR A 69 14.50 12.23 8.86
N THR A 70 13.96 12.27 7.64
CA THR A 70 14.15 13.42 6.74
C THR A 70 12.80 14.06 6.44
N PHE A 71 12.70 15.37 6.66
CA PHE A 71 11.59 16.19 6.17
C PHE A 71 12.07 16.94 4.94
N ASN A 72 11.36 16.82 3.81
CA ASN A 72 11.67 17.62 2.64
C ASN A 72 10.98 19.00 2.70
N LYS A 73 11.35 19.89 1.77
CA LYS A 73 10.75 21.23 1.61
C LYS A 73 9.24 21.24 1.39
N ASP A 74 8.66 20.13 0.95
CA ASP A 74 7.23 19.98 0.72
C ASP A 74 6.48 19.49 2.00
N GLY A 75 7.20 19.30 3.11
CA GLY A 75 6.65 18.87 4.40
C GLY A 75 6.51 17.35 4.54
N ASN A 76 6.98 16.57 3.56
CA ASN A 76 6.88 15.12 3.59
C ASN A 76 7.96 14.51 4.48
N LEU A 77 7.55 13.58 5.34
CA LEU A 77 8.44 12.69 6.07
C LEU A 77 8.90 11.57 5.14
N LEU A 78 10.21 11.36 5.04
CA LEU A 78 10.84 10.21 4.37
C LEU A 78 11.45 9.29 5.43
N LEU A 79 11.10 8.01 5.38
CA LEU A 79 11.58 6.96 6.27
C LEU A 79 12.60 6.08 5.55
N GLY A 80 13.55 5.51 6.30
CA GLY A 80 14.60 4.65 5.76
C GLY A 80 14.15 3.24 5.35
N GLY A 81 12.88 2.88 5.58
CA GLY A 81 12.31 1.57 5.27
C GLY A 81 10.86 1.43 5.72
N ASP A 82 10.33 0.21 5.58
CA ASP A 82 8.95 -0.13 5.93
C ASP A 82 8.72 -0.11 7.45
N PRO A 83 7.55 0.34 7.94
CA PRO A 83 7.15 0.19 9.33
C PRO A 83 7.00 -1.29 9.69
N VAL A 84 7.71 -1.76 10.73
CA VAL A 84 7.71 -3.17 11.17
C VAL A 84 7.03 -3.39 12.51
N ALA A 85 6.87 -2.34 13.32
CA ALA A 85 6.13 -2.35 14.57
C ALA A 85 4.81 -1.59 14.47
N ALA A 86 3.82 -1.99 15.28
CA ALA A 86 2.46 -1.45 15.25
C ALA A 86 2.32 0.06 15.53
N LYS A 87 3.40 0.73 15.97
CA LYS A 87 3.43 2.18 16.27
C LYS A 87 4.46 2.93 15.42
N ASP A 88 5.03 2.28 14.43
CA ASP A 88 5.93 2.94 13.51
C ASP A 88 5.15 3.94 12.66
N ALA A 89 5.75 5.10 12.41
CA ALA A 89 5.19 6.03 11.44
C ALA A 89 5.23 5.39 10.05
N ALA A 90 4.21 5.63 9.24
CA ALA A 90 4.18 5.29 7.83
C ALA A 90 4.03 6.58 7.02
N THR A 91 4.74 6.70 5.90
CA THR A 91 4.52 7.82 5.00
C THR A 91 3.18 7.63 4.27
N LYS A 92 2.53 8.72 3.84
CA LYS A 92 1.31 8.62 3.00
C LYS A 92 1.59 7.77 1.76
N GLN A 93 2.75 7.98 1.12
CA GLN A 93 3.18 7.22 -0.04
C GLN A 93 3.28 5.70 0.22
N TYR A 94 3.78 5.30 1.39
CA TYR A 94 3.81 3.90 1.79
C TYR A 94 2.38 3.31 1.93
N VAL A 95 1.49 4.06 2.59
CA VAL A 95 0.09 3.63 2.77
C VAL A 95 -0.65 3.57 1.43
N ASP A 96 -0.44 4.56 0.55
CA ASP A 96 -1.05 4.60 -0.78
C ASP A 96 -0.59 3.40 -1.63
N GLY A 97 0.72 3.10 -1.64
CA GLY A 97 1.26 1.95 -2.38
C GLY A 97 0.80 0.59 -1.84
N LEU A 98 0.31 0.53 -0.60
CA LEU A 98 -0.31 -0.69 -0.07
C LEU A 98 -1.70 -0.94 -0.71
N LEU A 99 -2.44 0.13 -1.02
CA LEU A 99 -3.76 0.07 -1.64
C LEU A 99 -3.67 -0.26 -3.14
N ASP A 100 -2.53 0.01 -3.78
CA ASP A 100 -2.28 -0.37 -5.18
C ASP A 100 -2.10 -1.90 -5.39
N ASN A 101 -2.13 -2.71 -4.33
CA ASN A 101 -2.04 -4.17 -4.39
C ASN A 101 -3.40 -4.86 -4.58
N GLU A 102 -4.39 -4.17 -5.15
CA GLU A 102 -5.71 -4.71 -5.44
C GLU A 102 -5.92 -4.85 -6.95
N TYR A 103 -6.60 -5.92 -7.35
CA TYR A 103 -6.93 -6.20 -8.74
C TYR A 103 -8.40 -6.57 -8.84
N GLU A 104 -9.12 -5.96 -9.79
CA GLU A 104 -10.45 -6.37 -10.23
C GLU A 104 -10.41 -6.63 -11.74
N SER A 105 -10.90 -7.79 -12.18
CA SER A 105 -10.97 -8.10 -13.61
C SER A 105 -12.09 -7.32 -14.31
N ALA A 106 -12.01 -7.23 -15.63
CA ALA A 106 -13.19 -6.93 -16.43
C ALA A 106 -14.29 -8.01 -16.23
N GLU A 107 -15.54 -7.68 -16.55
CA GLU A 107 -16.65 -8.62 -16.49
C GLU A 107 -16.48 -9.76 -17.51
N ILE A 108 -16.53 -10.99 -17.01
CA ILE A 108 -16.40 -12.21 -17.78
C ILE A 108 -17.81 -12.75 -18.06
N ALA A 109 -18.10 -13.00 -19.33
CA ALA A 109 -19.33 -13.68 -19.72
C ALA A 109 -19.28 -15.15 -19.30
N VAL A 110 -20.34 -15.61 -18.64
CA VAL A 110 -20.43 -17.01 -18.21
C VAL A 110 -20.70 -17.88 -19.44
N THR A 111 -19.77 -18.77 -19.75
CA THR A 111 -19.92 -19.81 -20.78
C THR A 111 -19.71 -21.16 -20.11
N LEU A 112 -20.73 -22.01 -20.12
CA LEU A 112 -20.65 -23.33 -19.48
C LEU A 112 -19.50 -24.14 -20.07
N GLY A 113 -18.65 -24.71 -19.21
CA GLY A 113 -17.44 -25.44 -19.58
C GLY A 113 -16.31 -24.56 -20.12
N GLY A 114 -16.54 -23.24 -20.25
CA GLY A 114 -15.56 -22.29 -20.71
C GLY A 114 -14.41 -22.09 -19.72
N SER A 115 -13.24 -21.76 -20.23
CA SER A 115 -12.06 -21.45 -19.43
C SER A 115 -11.29 -20.28 -20.02
N GLY A 116 -10.43 -19.68 -19.20
CA GLY A 116 -9.59 -18.57 -19.62
C GLY A 116 -8.66 -18.10 -18.51
N SER A 117 -8.08 -16.92 -18.71
CA SER A 117 -7.24 -16.27 -17.71
C SER A 117 -7.33 -14.76 -17.82
N VAL A 118 -7.13 -14.10 -16.69
CA VAL A 118 -6.97 -12.64 -16.62
C VAL A 118 -5.57 -12.34 -16.09
N ALA A 119 -4.87 -11.40 -16.74
CA ALA A 119 -3.57 -10.92 -16.28
C ALA A 119 -3.76 -9.89 -15.16
N HIS A 120 -2.88 -9.91 -14.17
CA HIS A 120 -2.86 -8.96 -13.07
C HIS A 120 -1.44 -8.42 -12.84
N ASP A 121 -1.37 -7.18 -12.32
CA ASP A 121 -0.11 -6.47 -12.10
C ASP A 121 0.31 -6.41 -10.62
N LEU A 122 -0.18 -7.34 -9.80
CA LEU A 122 0.08 -7.44 -8.36
C LEU A 122 1.56 -7.69 -7.95
N GLY A 123 2.51 -7.64 -8.89
CA GLY A 123 3.93 -7.83 -8.62
C GLY A 123 4.35 -9.23 -8.16
N GLY A 124 3.44 -10.21 -8.16
CA GLY A 124 3.71 -11.60 -7.83
C GLY A 124 2.44 -12.39 -7.50
N PHE A 125 2.61 -13.58 -6.92
CA PHE A 125 1.48 -14.44 -6.55
C PHE A 125 0.57 -13.73 -5.51
N PRO A 126 -0.76 -13.69 -5.71
CA PRO A 126 -1.70 -13.05 -4.79
C PRO A 126 -1.86 -13.84 -3.48
N PHE A 127 -2.01 -13.16 -2.34
CA PHE A 127 -2.36 -13.81 -1.07
C PHE A 127 -3.84 -14.18 -1.02
N TYR A 128 -4.68 -13.48 -1.77
CA TYR A 128 -6.11 -13.71 -1.84
C TYR A 128 -6.61 -13.50 -3.27
N PHE A 129 -7.48 -14.39 -3.74
CA PHE A 129 -8.19 -14.26 -5.01
C PHE A 129 -9.53 -14.99 -4.95
N GLN A 130 -10.59 -14.35 -5.44
CA GLN A 130 -11.94 -14.91 -5.42
C GLN A 130 -12.79 -14.40 -6.58
N ALA A 131 -13.80 -15.18 -6.96
CA ALA A 131 -14.75 -14.81 -7.99
C ALA A 131 -16.09 -14.39 -7.39
N PHE A 132 -16.74 -13.46 -8.07
CA PHE A 132 -18.05 -12.92 -7.72
C PHE A 132 -18.95 -12.97 -8.95
N ALA A 133 -20.20 -13.36 -8.78
CA ALA A 133 -21.23 -13.26 -9.81
C ALA A 133 -22.01 -11.95 -9.59
N ARG A 134 -21.96 -11.05 -10.56
CA ARG A 134 -22.73 -9.81 -10.61
C ARG A 134 -23.98 -10.00 -11.46
N CYS A 135 -25.13 -9.67 -10.90
CA CYS A 135 -26.40 -9.67 -11.60
C CYS A 135 -26.47 -8.47 -12.56
N ILE A 136 -26.63 -8.72 -13.86
CA ILE A 136 -26.77 -7.67 -14.88
C ILE A 136 -28.20 -7.54 -15.41
N VAL A 137 -29.04 -8.55 -15.14
CA VAL A 137 -30.48 -8.56 -15.39
C VAL A 137 -31.12 -9.28 -14.21
N ALA A 138 -32.19 -8.72 -13.63
CA ALA A 138 -32.83 -9.30 -12.46
C ALA A 138 -33.13 -10.80 -12.64
N ASP A 139 -32.68 -11.63 -11.70
CA ASP A 139 -32.77 -13.09 -11.76
C ASP A 139 -32.86 -13.67 -10.36
N ARG A 140 -33.72 -14.68 -10.16
CA ARG A 140 -33.87 -15.42 -8.90
C ARG A 140 -34.05 -14.53 -7.64
N GLY A 141 -34.69 -13.37 -7.80
CA GLY A 141 -34.93 -12.41 -6.72
C GLY A 141 -33.74 -11.48 -6.42
N TRP A 142 -32.65 -11.57 -7.17
CA TRP A 142 -31.54 -10.63 -7.14
C TRP A 142 -31.76 -9.49 -8.13
N SER A 143 -31.35 -8.29 -7.76
CA SER A 143 -31.47 -7.08 -8.56
C SER A 143 -30.19 -6.83 -9.36
N VAL A 144 -30.30 -6.01 -10.40
CA VAL A 144 -29.14 -5.57 -11.18
C VAL A 144 -28.16 -4.84 -10.25
N GLY A 145 -26.89 -5.25 -10.30
CA GLY A 145 -25.81 -4.73 -9.45
C GLY A 145 -25.55 -5.56 -8.19
N ASP A 146 -26.45 -6.47 -7.81
CA ASP A 146 -26.19 -7.37 -6.68
C ASP A 146 -25.04 -8.34 -7.02
N GLU A 147 -24.16 -8.58 -6.05
CA GLU A 147 -23.01 -9.45 -6.18
C GLU A 147 -23.05 -10.61 -5.20
N LEU A 148 -22.75 -11.80 -5.70
CA LEU A 148 -22.68 -13.03 -4.93
C LEU A 148 -21.28 -13.60 -4.99
N LEU A 149 -20.78 -14.02 -3.83
CA LEU A 149 -19.54 -14.78 -3.76
C LEU A 149 -19.71 -16.10 -4.51
N LEU A 150 -18.84 -16.36 -5.49
CA LEU A 150 -18.74 -17.68 -6.11
C LEU A 150 -17.73 -18.50 -5.33
N ASP A 151 -18.25 -19.49 -4.61
CA ASP A 151 -17.42 -20.52 -3.98
C ASP A 151 -17.30 -21.75 -4.90
N TYR A 152 -16.26 -22.55 -4.69
CA TYR A 152 -16.13 -23.87 -5.28
C TYR A 152 -17.09 -24.84 -4.57
N GLY A 153 -18.40 -24.64 -4.77
CA GLY A 153 -19.44 -25.50 -4.25
C GLY A 153 -19.71 -26.65 -5.21
N MET A 154 -19.37 -27.88 -4.82
CA MET A 154 -19.96 -29.06 -5.46
C MET A 154 -21.36 -29.24 -4.88
N ASP A 155 -22.41 -28.94 -5.66
CA ASP A 155 -23.76 -29.35 -5.27
C ASP A 155 -24.03 -30.81 -5.67
N SER A 156 -25.05 -31.42 -5.05
CA SER A 156 -25.46 -32.79 -5.31
C SER A 156 -26.08 -33.02 -6.71
N LEU A 157 -26.20 -31.97 -7.52
CA LEU A 157 -26.74 -31.96 -8.88
C LEU A 157 -25.65 -31.78 -9.95
N SER A 158 -24.37 -31.85 -9.56
CA SER A 158 -23.22 -31.66 -10.47
C SER A 158 -23.18 -30.26 -11.11
N GLY A 159 -23.78 -29.25 -10.46
CA GLY A 159 -23.72 -27.86 -10.89
C GLY A 159 -22.41 -27.22 -10.45
N TYR A 160 -21.35 -27.36 -11.25
CA TYR A 160 -20.07 -26.76 -10.87
C TYR A 160 -20.14 -25.23 -10.95
N GLY A 161 -19.66 -24.56 -9.91
CA GLY A 161 -19.39 -23.12 -9.91
C GLY A 161 -18.20 -22.77 -10.81
N ILE A 162 -17.23 -22.03 -10.26
CA ILE A 162 -16.00 -21.64 -10.95
C ILE A 162 -14.79 -22.22 -10.21
N GLN A 163 -13.86 -22.80 -10.96
CA GLN A 163 -12.54 -23.14 -10.45
C GLN A 163 -11.59 -21.98 -10.73
N LEU A 164 -10.78 -21.62 -9.74
CA LEU A 164 -9.74 -20.60 -9.86
C LEU A 164 -8.36 -21.20 -9.58
N ALA A 165 -7.35 -20.70 -10.28
CA ALA A 165 -5.95 -20.95 -9.97
C ALA A 165 -5.13 -19.70 -10.28
N ALA A 166 -4.20 -19.31 -9.41
CA ALA A 166 -3.35 -18.15 -9.63
C ALA A 166 -1.92 -18.54 -9.99
N THR A 167 -1.23 -17.61 -10.63
CA THR A 167 0.22 -17.63 -10.87
C THR A 167 0.79 -16.27 -10.44
N ALA A 168 2.07 -16.01 -10.70
CA ALA A 168 2.65 -14.71 -10.38
C ALA A 168 2.07 -13.54 -11.20
N THR A 169 1.44 -13.81 -12.35
CA THR A 169 0.98 -12.77 -13.28
C THR A 169 -0.42 -12.99 -13.85
N HIS A 170 -1.05 -14.14 -13.59
CA HIS A 170 -2.35 -14.49 -14.14
C HIS A 170 -3.21 -15.23 -13.13
N ILE A 171 -4.52 -14.98 -13.15
CA ILE A 171 -5.53 -15.82 -12.53
C ILE A 171 -6.29 -16.54 -13.65
N LYS A 172 -6.22 -17.87 -13.61
CA LYS A 172 -6.91 -18.79 -14.50
C LYS A 172 -8.26 -19.15 -13.91
N TRP A 173 -9.25 -19.32 -14.77
CA TRP A 173 -10.60 -19.66 -14.38
C TRP A 173 -11.21 -20.72 -15.31
N GLN A 174 -12.13 -21.52 -14.77
CA GLN A 174 -12.91 -22.49 -15.52
C GLN A 174 -14.33 -22.62 -14.93
N PHE A 175 -15.35 -22.51 -15.78
CA PHE A 175 -16.74 -22.72 -15.39
C PHE A 175 -17.13 -24.20 -15.49
N GLY A 176 -18.10 -24.59 -14.66
CA GLY A 176 -18.82 -25.85 -14.82
C GLY A 176 -19.46 -26.04 -16.18
N GLY A 177 -19.47 -27.28 -16.66
CA GLY A 177 -20.10 -27.65 -17.92
C GLY A 177 -21.64 -27.71 -17.89
N ASN A 178 -22.25 -27.79 -16.69
CA ASN A 178 -23.68 -28.09 -16.56
C ASN A 178 -24.55 -26.84 -16.31
N ALA A 179 -24.26 -26.08 -15.25
CA ALA A 179 -25.01 -24.89 -14.88
C ALA A 179 -24.18 -23.97 -13.97
N LEU A 180 -24.49 -22.67 -13.97
CA LEU A 180 -24.10 -21.77 -12.89
C LEU A 180 -25.14 -21.91 -11.78
N VAL A 181 -24.78 -22.50 -10.64
CA VAL A 181 -25.69 -22.66 -9.50
C VAL A 181 -25.47 -21.52 -8.50
N LEU A 182 -26.54 -20.79 -8.21
CA LEU A 182 -26.54 -19.68 -7.25
C LEU A 182 -27.71 -19.83 -6.27
N PRO A 183 -27.55 -19.43 -5.00
CA PRO A 183 -28.69 -19.24 -4.11
C PRO A 183 -29.61 -18.16 -4.68
N ASN A 184 -30.92 -18.32 -4.53
CA ASN A 184 -31.86 -17.22 -4.71
C ASN A 184 -31.82 -16.27 -3.49
N ALA A 185 -32.47 -15.11 -3.58
CA ALA A 185 -32.52 -14.14 -2.47
C ALA A 185 -33.20 -14.69 -1.19
N ALA A 186 -33.88 -15.83 -1.28
CA ALA A 186 -34.47 -16.55 -0.15
C ALA A 186 -33.59 -17.70 0.39
N GLY A 187 -32.37 -17.89 -0.12
CA GLY A 187 -31.39 -18.87 0.37
C GLY A 187 -31.46 -20.27 -0.27
N GLN A 188 -32.24 -20.49 -1.33
CA GLN A 188 -32.34 -21.77 -2.02
C GLN A 188 -31.45 -21.83 -3.27
N SER A 189 -30.59 -22.85 -3.35
CA SER A 189 -29.72 -23.09 -4.51
C SER A 189 -30.49 -23.56 -5.74
N GLY A 190 -30.05 -23.13 -6.93
CA GLY A 190 -30.54 -23.64 -8.20
C GLY A 190 -29.85 -22.97 -9.39
N ALA A 191 -30.15 -23.45 -10.60
CA ALA A 191 -29.56 -22.90 -11.81
C ALA A 191 -29.95 -21.43 -12.02
N ALA A 192 -28.95 -20.60 -12.30
CA ALA A 192 -29.07 -19.21 -12.67
C ALA A 192 -29.24 -19.05 -14.18
N THR A 193 -29.92 -17.97 -14.59
CA THR A 193 -30.04 -17.62 -16.00
C THR A 193 -28.70 -17.07 -16.48
N ILE A 194 -27.92 -17.86 -17.24
CA ILE A 194 -26.52 -17.54 -17.61
C ILE A 194 -26.34 -16.12 -18.17
N THR A 195 -27.26 -15.65 -19.00
CA THR A 195 -27.19 -14.31 -19.61
C THR A 195 -27.43 -13.17 -18.61
N SER A 196 -28.04 -13.46 -17.47
CA SER A 196 -28.31 -12.50 -16.40
C SER A 196 -27.12 -12.22 -15.48
N TRP A 197 -26.01 -12.96 -15.63
CA TRP A 197 -24.87 -12.86 -14.74
C TRP A 197 -23.55 -12.61 -15.48
N ARG A 198 -22.66 -11.88 -14.82
CA ARG A 198 -21.25 -11.70 -15.20
C ARG A 198 -20.36 -12.08 -14.04
N VAL A 199 -19.16 -12.56 -14.34
CA VAL A 199 -18.20 -12.94 -13.31
C VAL A 199 -17.07 -11.95 -13.25
N ILE A 200 -16.67 -11.61 -12.03
CA ILE A 200 -15.60 -10.68 -11.74
C ILE A 200 -14.67 -11.37 -10.76
N ILE A 201 -13.38 -11.30 -11.06
CA ILE A 201 -12.34 -11.86 -10.20
C ILE A 201 -11.69 -10.70 -9.48
N ARG A 202 -11.64 -10.79 -8.15
CA ARG A 202 -10.89 -9.86 -7.31
C ARG A 202 -9.71 -10.56 -6.68
N ALA A 203 -8.59 -9.87 -6.60
CA ALA A 203 -7.38 -10.40 -5.99
C ALA A 203 -6.57 -9.33 -5.29
N ARG A 204 -5.74 -9.77 -4.34
CA ARG A 204 -4.90 -8.90 -3.55
C ARG A 204 -3.57 -9.56 -3.17
N ARG A 205 -2.53 -8.74 -3.05
CA ARG A 205 -1.27 -9.05 -2.39
C ARG A 205 -1.12 -8.25 -1.09
#